data_AF-A0A9P9SZL8-F1
#
_entry.id   AF-A0A9P9SZL8-F1
#
_cell.length_a   1.000
_cell.length_b   1.000
_cell.length_c   1.000
_cell.angle_alpha   90.00
_cell.angle_beta   90.00
_cell.angle_gamma   90.00
#
_symmetry.space_group_name_H-M   'P 1'
#
loop_
_entity.id
_entity.type
_entity.pdbx_description
1 polymer ?
#
loop_
_entity_poly.entity_id
_entity_poly.type
_entity_poly.pdbx_seq_one_letter_code
_entity_poly.pdbx_strand_id
1 'polypeptide(L)'
;MVTMDAFSHCQFLVSSHFPPELVLKTIQYLPFGNGKIIASLRGTHSRFRNLLDNYERSITVSFMKQELRHAPTDFVCPRAPDLNWLAHCVKRYDVVDDIMDALFSDKNCFAVERHNLSLVNAGLLLLYRLASIANCNARLAYINSLQRDPLTAIYLALHHATLSARYHGSGWINQRTYGRFMDANQVSLRSELEFCFAEAALNIGPDFLSDMLLHHDTSDAGTALLNYYHDYGTHDWDWPCWGKGKGEFEPPRTQGPHKEPGSKGQSLFTAMLERMAELIKCPVEDVRARIEQNTDAKGHSLAYLDLEGKARLMQGLNLEFVGDGQPDSSIITHL
;
A
#
# COMPACT_ATOMS: atom_id res chain seq x y z
N MET A 1 -3.64 50.80 25.84
CA MET A 1 -3.53 49.49 25.19
C MET A 1 -2.05 49.15 25.09
N VAL A 2 -1.57 48.22 25.91
CA VAL A 2 -0.18 47.75 25.85
C VAL A 2 -0.13 46.71 24.74
N THR A 3 0.50 47.04 23.62
CA THR A 3 0.92 46.06 22.63
C THR A 3 2.04 45.24 23.27
N MET A 4 1.69 44.11 23.87
CA MET A 4 2.68 43.13 24.31
C MET A 4 3.41 42.62 23.06
N ASP A 5 4.69 42.95 22.95
CA ASP A 5 5.57 42.43 21.91
C ASP A 5 5.56 40.89 21.94
N ALA A 6 5.15 40.29 20.83
CA ALA A 6 5.16 38.84 20.64
C ALA A 6 6.58 38.24 20.84
N PHE A 7 7.63 39.04 20.62
CA PHE A 7 9.02 38.65 20.82
C PHE A 7 9.39 38.38 22.29
N SER A 8 8.76 39.07 23.24
CA SER A 8 9.00 38.89 24.68
C SER A 8 8.53 37.52 25.18
N HIS A 9 7.51 36.95 24.53
CA HIS A 9 6.94 35.64 24.89
C HIS A 9 7.78 34.47 24.36
N CYS A 10 8.47 34.64 23.22
CA CYS A 10 9.37 33.62 22.67
C CYS A 10 10.57 33.34 23.58
N GLN A 11 11.06 34.34 24.32
CA GLN A 11 12.18 34.15 25.26
C GLN A 11 11.78 33.33 26.51
N PHE A 12 10.50 33.29 26.85
CA PHE A 12 10.01 32.61 28.06
C PHE A 12 10.11 31.07 27.96
N LEU A 13 9.66 30.49 26.84
CA LEU A 13 9.73 29.04 26.61
C LEU A 13 11.16 28.54 26.38
N VAL A 14 12.08 29.44 26.07
CA VAL A 14 13.49 29.16 25.85
C VAL A 14 14.33 29.29 27.14
N SER A 15 13.82 30.03 28.13
CA SER A 15 14.49 30.28 29.41
C SER A 15 14.62 29.03 30.28
N SER A 16 15.83 28.74 30.77
CA SER A 16 16.12 27.63 31.68
C SER A 16 15.29 27.62 32.97
N HIS A 17 14.69 28.76 33.34
CA HIS A 17 13.81 28.87 34.51
C HIS A 17 12.40 28.33 34.28
N PHE A 18 11.97 28.17 33.03
CA PHE A 18 10.68 27.58 32.72
C PHE A 18 10.74 26.05 32.90
N PRO A 19 9.75 25.36 33.47
CA PRO A 19 9.82 23.91 33.67
C PRO A 19 9.84 23.12 32.34
N PRO A 20 10.77 22.17 32.14
CA PRO A 20 10.83 21.36 30.93
C PRO A 20 9.57 20.51 30.71
N GLU A 21 8.90 20.10 31.78
CA GLU A 21 7.66 19.31 31.73
C GLU A 21 6.51 20.09 31.08
N LEU A 22 6.44 21.41 31.34
CA LEU A 22 5.43 22.27 30.71
C LEU A 22 5.71 22.45 29.22
N VAL A 23 6.98 22.60 28.84
CA VAL A 23 7.38 22.65 27.41
C VAL A 23 7.00 21.35 26.70
N LEU A 24 7.36 20.20 27.28
CA LEU A 24 7.03 18.89 26.72
C LEU A 24 5.52 18.69 26.59
N LYS A 25 4.76 19.09 27.61
CA LYS A 25 3.30 19.06 27.57
C LYS A 25 2.76 19.93 26.43
N THR A 26 3.28 21.14 26.23
CA THR A 26 2.89 22.01 25.11
C THR A 26 3.22 21.36 23.76
N ILE A 27 4.41 20.77 23.61
CA ILE A 27 4.80 20.06 22.38
C ILE A 27 3.84 18.91 22.08
N GLN A 28 3.41 18.15 23.09
CA GLN A 28 2.47 17.03 22.95
C GLN A 28 1.04 17.45 22.58
N TYR A 29 0.68 18.73 22.69
CA TYR A 29 -0.61 19.26 22.23
C TYR A 29 -0.59 19.80 20.80
N LEU A 30 0.59 19.87 20.17
CA LEU A 30 0.68 20.24 18.77
C LEU A 30 0.18 19.07 17.92
N PRO A 31 -0.55 19.32 16.82
CA PRO A 31 -0.88 18.25 15.90
C PRO A 31 0.41 17.68 15.32
N PHE A 32 0.57 16.36 15.35
CA PHE A 32 1.75 15.73 14.78
C PHE A 32 1.81 15.98 13.27
N GLY A 33 0.69 15.77 12.57
CA GLY A 33 0.62 15.88 11.11
C GLY A 33 1.71 15.02 10.47
N ASN A 34 2.58 15.60 9.65
CA ASN A 34 3.73 14.92 9.05
C ASN A 34 5.05 15.11 9.83
N GLY A 35 4.99 15.56 11.09
CA GLY A 35 6.15 15.78 11.94
C GLY A 35 6.98 17.03 11.60
N LYS A 36 6.67 17.79 10.53
CA LYS A 36 7.45 18.97 10.12
C LYS A 36 7.53 20.06 11.19
N ILE A 37 6.45 20.28 11.94
CA ILE A 37 6.42 21.25 13.04
C ILE A 37 7.39 20.83 14.14
N ILE A 38 7.38 19.55 14.53
CA ILE A 38 8.27 19.00 15.56
C ILE A 38 9.72 19.05 15.10
N ALA A 39 9.99 18.70 13.85
CA ALA A 39 11.32 18.81 13.25
C ALA A 39 11.83 20.26 13.22
N SER A 40 10.95 21.21 12.90
CA SER A 40 11.28 22.65 12.91
C SER A 40 11.62 23.12 14.32
N LEU A 41 10.82 22.73 15.33
CA LEU A 41 11.09 23.05 16.74
C LEU A 41 12.46 22.53 17.22
N ARG A 42 12.86 21.34 16.77
CA ARG A 42 14.19 20.77 17.03
C ARG A 42 15.33 21.64 16.47
N GLY A 43 15.06 22.36 15.38
CA GLY A 43 15.99 23.28 14.72
C GLY A 43 16.05 24.67 15.37
N THR A 44 14.98 25.13 16.02
CA THR A 44 14.85 26.52 16.47
C THR A 44 15.76 26.89 17.64
N HIS A 45 15.96 26.00 18.63
CA HIS A 45 16.78 26.31 19.81
C HIS A 45 17.40 25.05 20.44
N SER A 46 18.60 25.15 21.01
CA SER A 46 19.34 24.04 21.65
C SER A 46 18.55 23.36 22.76
N ARG A 47 17.79 24.14 23.54
CA ARG A 47 16.88 23.63 24.57
C ARG A 47 15.82 22.69 24.01
N PHE A 48 15.13 23.08 22.94
CA PHE A 48 14.10 22.23 22.33
C PHE A 48 14.71 20.98 21.72
N ARG A 49 15.88 21.11 21.07
CA ARG A 49 16.65 19.96 20.59
C ARG A 49 16.92 18.97 21.72
N ASN A 50 17.51 19.42 22.83
CA ASN A 50 17.83 18.57 23.98
C ASN A 50 16.57 17.91 24.58
N LEU A 51 15.46 18.64 24.68
CA LEU A 51 14.20 18.08 25.19
C LEU A 51 13.61 17.03 24.25
N LEU A 52 13.58 17.31 22.95
CA LEU A 52 13.08 16.37 21.95
C LEU A 52 13.95 15.12 21.88
N ASP A 53 15.27 15.26 21.96
CA ASP A 53 16.21 14.13 21.94
C ASP A 53 16.09 13.27 23.20
N ASN A 54 16.01 13.90 24.38
CA ASN A 54 15.93 13.18 25.66
C ASN A 54 14.58 12.50 25.88
N TYR A 55 13.49 13.07 25.35
CA TYR A 55 12.11 12.60 25.58
C TYR A 55 11.42 12.07 24.32
N GLU A 56 12.18 11.79 23.25
CA GLU A 56 11.65 11.39 21.93
C GLU A 56 10.64 10.26 22.05
N ARG A 57 10.98 9.21 22.81
CA ARG A 57 10.13 8.04 22.99
C ARG A 57 8.80 8.38 23.68
N SER A 58 8.83 9.22 24.71
CA SER A 58 7.63 9.62 25.45
C SER A 58 6.68 10.44 24.56
N ILE A 59 7.24 11.39 23.81
CA ILE A 59 6.51 12.22 22.86
C ILE A 59 5.92 11.36 21.74
N THR A 60 6.71 10.46 21.16
CA THR A 60 6.28 9.54 20.12
C THR A 60 5.11 8.67 20.59
N VAL A 61 5.21 8.08 21.79
CA VAL A 61 4.12 7.27 22.36
C VAL A 61 2.87 8.12 22.60
N SER A 62 3.02 9.39 22.99
CA SER A 62 1.89 10.31 23.14
C SER A 62 1.18 10.55 21.81
N PHE A 63 1.90 10.93 20.75
CA PHE A 63 1.33 11.15 19.42
C PHE A 63 0.69 9.89 18.85
N MET A 64 1.35 8.75 19.00
CA MET A 64 0.80 7.46 18.59
C MET A 64 -0.53 7.14 19.29
N LYS A 65 -0.63 7.39 20.59
CA LYS A 65 -1.89 7.15 21.34
C LYS A 65 -2.98 8.16 21.01
N GLN A 66 -2.64 9.39 20.63
CA GLN A 66 -3.61 10.44 20.36
C GLN A 66 -4.13 10.41 18.92
N GLU A 67 -3.22 10.32 17.95
CA GLU A 67 -3.52 10.52 16.53
C GLU A 67 -3.38 9.22 15.71
N LEU A 68 -2.44 8.34 16.04
CA LEU A 68 -2.04 7.20 15.20
C LEU A 68 -2.18 5.85 15.91
N ARG A 69 -3.34 5.62 16.55
CA ARG A 69 -3.57 4.44 17.43
C ARG A 69 -3.39 3.10 16.72
N HIS A 70 -3.66 3.07 15.41
CA HIS A 70 -3.62 1.85 14.60
C HIS A 70 -2.28 1.61 13.91
N ALA A 71 -1.36 2.59 13.92
CA ALA A 71 -0.08 2.49 13.22
C ALA A 71 0.76 1.24 13.62
N PRO A 72 0.81 0.82 14.90
CA PRO A 72 1.55 -0.40 15.27
C PRO A 72 0.96 -1.69 14.72
N THR A 73 -0.35 -1.71 14.45
CA THR A 73 -1.05 -2.86 13.84
C THR A 73 -0.88 -2.83 12.32
N ASP A 74 -0.98 -1.64 11.74
CA ASP A 74 -1.00 -1.44 10.29
C ASP A 74 0.41 -1.48 9.66
N PHE A 75 1.44 -1.07 10.41
CA PHE A 75 2.82 -0.99 9.90
C PHE A 75 3.82 -1.70 10.82
N VAL A 76 4.76 -2.42 10.19
CA VAL A 76 5.86 -3.07 10.91
C VAL A 76 6.81 -1.99 11.46
N CYS A 77 7.06 -2.04 12.77
CA CYS A 77 8.09 -1.24 13.42
C CYS A 77 9.26 -2.15 13.82
N PRO A 78 10.42 -2.08 13.14
CA PRO A 78 11.54 -2.98 13.42
C PRO A 78 12.27 -2.66 14.74
N ARG A 79 12.01 -1.49 15.32
CA ARG A 79 12.65 -0.96 16.54
C ARG A 79 11.59 -0.31 17.44
N ALA A 80 12.03 0.36 18.50
CA ALA A 80 11.13 1.21 19.26
C ALA A 80 10.61 2.35 18.34
N PRO A 81 9.30 2.67 18.38
CA PRO A 81 8.75 3.78 17.63
C PRO A 81 9.50 5.08 17.93
N ASP A 82 9.89 5.80 16.87
CA ASP A 82 10.45 7.14 16.93
C ASP A 82 9.60 8.11 16.07
N LEU A 83 9.95 9.41 16.12
CA LEU A 83 9.21 10.44 15.39
C LEU A 83 9.31 10.27 13.87
N ASN A 84 10.42 9.72 13.37
CA ASN A 84 10.61 9.47 11.94
C ASN A 84 9.68 8.34 11.47
N TRP A 85 9.59 7.26 12.23
CA TRP A 85 8.67 6.16 11.96
C TRP A 85 7.22 6.64 11.95
N LEU A 86 6.81 7.49 12.89
CA LEU A 86 5.47 8.09 12.86
C LEU A 86 5.24 8.94 11.60
N ALA A 87 6.21 9.78 11.22
CA ALA A 87 6.11 10.58 10.00
C ALA A 87 6.00 9.70 8.74
N HIS A 88 6.73 8.57 8.71
CA HIS A 88 6.59 7.56 7.66
C HIS A 88 5.22 6.90 7.65
N CYS A 89 4.64 6.57 8.82
CA CYS A 89 3.28 6.03 8.91
C CYS A 89 2.25 7.01 8.35
N VAL A 90 2.34 8.29 8.72
CA VAL A 90 1.44 9.34 8.20
C VAL A 90 1.54 9.43 6.69
N LYS A 91 2.76 9.54 6.14
CA LYS A 91 2.94 9.55 4.69
C LYS A 91 2.29 8.35 4.01
N ARG A 92 2.43 7.15 4.58
CA ARG A 92 1.83 5.93 4.03
C ARG A 92 0.31 5.94 4.12
N TYR A 93 -0.26 6.44 5.21
CA TYR A 93 -1.70 6.65 5.31
C TYR A 93 -2.20 7.67 4.28
N ASP A 94 -1.51 8.80 4.11
CA ASP A 94 -1.85 9.80 3.09
C ASP A 94 -1.89 9.15 1.69
N VAL A 95 -0.90 8.31 1.35
CA VAL A 95 -0.88 7.57 0.08
C VAL A 95 -2.04 6.56 -0.02
N VAL A 96 -2.38 5.85 1.06
CA VAL A 96 -3.53 4.94 1.06
C VAL A 96 -4.83 5.72 0.85
N ASP A 97 -5.00 6.85 1.52
CA ASP A 97 -6.19 7.69 1.44
C ASP A 97 -6.34 8.25 0.02
N ASP A 98 -5.26 8.76 -0.58
CA ASP A 98 -5.22 9.23 -1.96
C ASP A 98 -5.63 8.12 -2.95
N ILE A 99 -5.11 6.91 -2.78
CA ILE A 99 -5.48 5.75 -3.61
C ILE A 99 -6.95 5.41 -3.39
N MET A 100 -7.40 5.32 -2.14
CA MET A 100 -8.79 5.00 -1.82
C MET A 100 -9.74 6.02 -2.44
N ASP A 101 -9.45 7.31 -2.35
CA ASP A 101 -10.20 8.40 -2.99
C ASP A 101 -10.34 8.16 -4.50
N ALA A 102 -9.28 7.72 -5.18
CA ALA A 102 -9.33 7.35 -6.59
C ALA A 102 -10.18 6.09 -6.85
N LEU A 103 -10.05 5.07 -5.98
CA LEU A 103 -10.72 3.78 -6.13
C LEU A 103 -12.23 3.86 -5.82
N PHE A 104 -12.68 4.74 -4.93
CA PHE A 104 -14.10 4.89 -4.59
C PHE A 104 -14.78 6.09 -5.27
N SER A 105 -14.02 6.95 -5.97
CA SER A 105 -14.58 8.14 -6.62
C SER A 105 -15.81 7.83 -7.46
N ASP A 106 -16.85 8.67 -7.37
CA ASP A 106 -18.04 8.56 -8.24
C ASP A 106 -17.71 8.71 -9.73
N LYS A 107 -16.53 9.27 -10.05
CA LYS A 107 -16.03 9.36 -11.44
C LYS A 107 -15.45 8.03 -11.93
N ASN A 108 -15.14 7.10 -11.04
CA ASN A 108 -14.58 5.81 -11.36
C ASN A 108 -15.70 4.83 -11.78
N CYS A 109 -15.73 4.48 -13.07
CA CYS A 109 -16.71 3.52 -13.60
C CYS A 109 -16.61 2.09 -13.04
N PHE A 110 -15.52 1.75 -12.35
CA PHE A 110 -15.36 0.49 -11.60
C PHE A 110 -15.02 0.77 -10.14
N ALA A 111 -15.70 1.76 -9.55
CA ALA A 111 -15.52 2.15 -8.17
C ALA A 111 -15.71 0.97 -7.22
N VAL A 112 -14.90 0.93 -6.16
CA VAL A 112 -15.04 -0.05 -5.07
C VAL A 112 -16.39 0.15 -4.40
N GLU A 113 -17.17 -0.93 -4.27
CA GLU A 113 -18.43 -0.88 -3.54
C GLU A 113 -18.22 -0.59 -2.05
N ARG A 114 -19.17 0.12 -1.44
CA ARG A 114 -19.07 0.60 -0.05
C ARG A 114 -18.79 -0.52 0.96
N HIS A 115 -19.35 -1.71 0.74
CA HIS A 115 -19.14 -2.84 1.64
C HIS A 115 -17.73 -3.43 1.55
N ASN A 116 -16.99 -3.17 0.46
CA ASN A 116 -15.62 -3.64 0.24
C ASN A 116 -14.54 -2.60 0.58
N LEU A 117 -14.91 -1.35 0.92
CA LEU A 117 -13.93 -0.27 1.16
C LEU A 117 -12.91 -0.62 2.23
N SER A 118 -13.37 -1.07 3.40
CA SER A 118 -12.49 -1.44 4.51
C SER A 118 -11.58 -2.63 4.16
N LEU A 119 -12.08 -3.56 3.33
CA LEU A 119 -11.32 -4.73 2.89
C LEU A 119 -10.22 -4.33 1.90
N VAL A 120 -10.52 -3.45 0.94
CA VAL A 120 -9.53 -2.89 0.01
C VAL A 120 -8.49 -2.06 0.74
N ASN A 121 -8.90 -1.24 1.72
CA ASN A 121 -7.97 -0.50 2.59
C ASN A 121 -7.01 -1.45 3.33
N ALA A 122 -7.52 -2.53 3.92
CA ALA A 122 -6.68 -3.56 4.54
C ALA A 122 -5.71 -4.22 3.52
N GLY A 123 -6.18 -4.44 2.29
CA GLY A 123 -5.35 -4.92 1.18
C GLY A 123 -4.16 -3.99 0.86
N LEU A 124 -4.38 -2.67 0.83
CA LEU A 124 -3.32 -1.68 0.63
C LEU A 124 -2.30 -1.67 1.77
N LEU A 125 -2.75 -1.82 3.02
CA LEU A 125 -1.86 -1.92 4.17
C LEU A 125 -1.04 -3.23 4.15
N LEU A 126 -1.65 -4.35 3.75
CA LEU A 126 -0.95 -5.61 3.53
C LEU A 126 0.09 -5.52 2.40
N LEU A 127 -0.19 -4.75 1.34
CA LEU A 127 0.79 -4.46 0.28
C LEU A 127 1.99 -3.68 0.82
N TYR A 128 1.80 -2.70 1.71
CA TYR A 128 2.93 -2.05 2.40
C TYR A 128 3.75 -3.03 3.22
N ARG A 129 3.08 -3.97 3.91
CA ARG A 129 3.77 -5.02 4.68
C ARG A 129 4.59 -5.92 3.76
N LEU A 130 4.03 -6.37 2.64
CA LEU A 130 4.74 -7.17 1.64
C LEU A 130 5.94 -6.42 1.06
N ALA A 131 5.75 -5.16 0.64
CA ALA A 131 6.79 -4.32 0.06
C ALA A 131 7.95 -4.06 1.03
N SER A 132 7.67 -4.00 2.34
CA SER A 132 8.70 -3.81 3.38
C SER A 132 9.66 -5.00 3.53
N ILE A 133 9.32 -6.17 2.99
CA ILE A 133 10.19 -7.35 2.99
C ILE A 133 11.17 -7.21 1.82
N ALA A 134 12.48 -7.14 2.10
CA ALA A 134 13.48 -6.85 1.06
C ALA A 134 13.78 -8.04 0.12
N ASN A 135 13.69 -9.27 0.61
CA ASN A 135 14.07 -10.47 -0.15
C ASN A 135 12.85 -11.08 -0.86
N CYS A 136 12.95 -11.32 -2.18
CA CYS A 136 11.91 -11.96 -2.98
C CYS A 136 11.47 -13.33 -2.41
N ASN A 137 12.40 -14.17 -1.98
CA ASN A 137 12.07 -15.47 -1.37
C ASN A 137 11.29 -15.32 -0.05
N ALA A 138 11.60 -14.27 0.74
CA ALA A 138 10.85 -13.98 1.95
C ALA A 138 9.46 -13.40 1.65
N ARG A 139 9.29 -12.65 0.54
CA ARG A 139 7.97 -12.22 0.06
C ARG A 139 7.11 -13.41 -0.36
N LEU A 140 7.68 -14.34 -1.13
CA LEU A 140 7.01 -15.59 -1.51
C LEU A 140 6.62 -16.42 -0.28
N ALA A 141 7.54 -16.59 0.66
CA ALA A 141 7.26 -17.28 1.91
C ALA A 141 6.14 -16.60 2.72
N TYR A 142 6.13 -15.26 2.74
CA TYR A 142 5.06 -14.50 3.38
C TYR A 142 3.72 -14.72 2.69
N ILE A 143 3.64 -14.59 1.35
CA ILE A 143 2.41 -14.86 0.58
C ILE A 143 1.89 -16.28 0.86
N ASN A 144 2.77 -17.28 0.84
CA ASN A 144 2.42 -18.67 1.10
C ASN A 144 1.96 -18.91 2.56
N SER A 145 2.41 -18.08 3.50
CA SER A 145 1.98 -18.15 4.90
C SER A 145 0.60 -17.54 5.15
N LEU A 146 0.12 -16.66 4.27
CA LEU A 146 -1.17 -15.98 4.43
C LEU A 146 -2.34 -16.97 4.27
N GLN A 147 -3.41 -16.70 5.03
CA GLN A 147 -4.69 -17.37 4.86
C GLN A 147 -5.52 -16.70 3.74
N ARG A 148 -6.72 -17.24 3.51
CA ARG A 148 -7.59 -16.87 2.39
C ARG A 148 -8.01 -15.40 2.41
N ASP A 149 -8.45 -14.92 3.57
CA ASP A 149 -9.07 -13.59 3.66
C ASP A 149 -8.06 -12.44 3.45
N PRO A 150 -6.83 -12.47 4.03
CA PRO A 150 -5.79 -11.50 3.69
C PRO A 150 -5.40 -11.50 2.21
N LEU A 151 -5.28 -12.68 1.58
CA LEU A 151 -4.99 -12.79 0.15
C LEU A 151 -6.13 -12.21 -0.70
N THR A 152 -7.37 -12.40 -0.26
CA THR A 152 -8.56 -11.80 -0.89
C THR A 152 -8.53 -10.28 -0.80
N ALA A 153 -8.13 -9.72 0.34
CA ALA A 153 -7.96 -8.28 0.52
C ALA A 153 -6.90 -7.69 -0.43
N ILE A 154 -5.73 -8.35 -0.52
CA ILE A 154 -4.65 -7.95 -1.45
C ILE A 154 -5.16 -8.05 -2.90
N TYR A 155 -5.81 -9.15 -3.27
CA TYR A 155 -6.35 -9.34 -4.61
C TYR A 155 -7.33 -8.23 -4.99
N LEU A 156 -8.29 -7.90 -4.12
CA LEU A 156 -9.27 -6.85 -4.41
C LEU A 156 -8.63 -5.47 -4.57
N ALA A 157 -7.63 -5.14 -3.73
CA ALA A 157 -6.89 -3.90 -3.89
C ALA A 157 -6.17 -3.83 -5.25
N LEU A 158 -5.48 -4.90 -5.65
CA LEU A 158 -4.82 -4.97 -6.95
C LEU A 158 -5.83 -4.95 -8.11
N HIS A 159 -6.94 -5.67 -7.99
CA HIS A 159 -7.99 -5.76 -9.00
C HIS A 159 -8.60 -4.38 -9.28
N HIS A 160 -9.09 -3.70 -8.24
CA HIS A 160 -9.68 -2.37 -8.41
C HIS A 160 -8.65 -1.32 -8.83
N ALA A 161 -7.40 -1.41 -8.36
CA ALA A 161 -6.33 -0.53 -8.86
C ALA A 161 -6.03 -0.77 -10.34
N THR A 162 -6.01 -2.02 -10.79
CA THR A 162 -5.80 -2.38 -12.21
C THR A 162 -6.93 -1.85 -13.08
N LEU A 163 -8.19 -2.05 -12.67
CA LEU A 163 -9.35 -1.51 -13.38
C LEU A 163 -9.34 0.03 -13.43
N SER A 164 -8.99 0.67 -12.31
CA SER A 164 -8.90 2.12 -12.23
C SER A 164 -7.79 2.65 -13.14
N ALA A 165 -6.61 2.03 -13.15
CA ALA A 165 -5.52 2.39 -14.05
C ALA A 165 -5.91 2.21 -15.52
N ARG A 166 -6.62 1.12 -15.83
CA ARG A 166 -7.11 0.81 -17.19
C ARG A 166 -8.08 1.86 -17.71
N TYR A 167 -9.01 2.35 -16.89
CA TYR A 167 -10.11 3.19 -17.38
C TYR A 167 -9.97 4.68 -17.03
N HIS A 168 -9.29 5.02 -15.94
CA HIS A 168 -9.13 6.38 -15.42
C HIS A 168 -7.68 6.86 -15.33
N GLY A 169 -6.72 5.92 -15.26
CA GLY A 169 -5.31 6.25 -15.24
C GLY A 169 -4.79 6.74 -16.59
N SER A 170 -3.51 6.50 -16.86
CA SER A 170 -2.86 6.86 -18.12
C SER A 170 -1.74 5.88 -18.46
N GLY A 171 -1.01 6.17 -19.53
CA GLY A 171 0.11 5.34 -19.97
C GLY A 171 -0.31 4.02 -20.63
N TRP A 172 0.61 3.04 -20.64
CA TRP A 172 0.46 1.80 -21.40
C TRP A 172 -0.69 0.90 -20.94
N ILE A 173 -1.10 0.97 -19.67
CA ILE A 173 -2.23 0.17 -19.18
C ILE A 173 -3.60 0.76 -19.57
N ASN A 174 -3.64 2.05 -19.93
CA ASN A 174 -4.89 2.74 -20.16
C ASN A 174 -5.56 2.34 -21.48
N GLN A 175 -6.87 2.10 -21.46
CA GLN A 175 -7.67 1.73 -22.62
C GLN A 175 -7.56 2.75 -23.76
N ARG A 176 -7.45 4.05 -23.45
CA ARG A 176 -7.39 5.12 -24.46
C ARG A 176 -6.12 5.08 -25.29
N THR A 177 -5.04 4.50 -24.76
CA THR A 177 -3.76 4.33 -25.47
C THR A 177 -3.91 3.46 -26.72
N TYR A 178 -4.86 2.53 -26.71
CA TYR A 178 -5.12 1.60 -27.82
C TYR A 178 -6.24 2.06 -28.75
N GLY A 179 -6.91 3.17 -28.42
CA GLY A 179 -8.07 3.67 -29.16
C GLY A 179 -9.37 2.91 -28.83
N ARG A 180 -10.35 3.04 -29.73
CA ARG A 180 -11.74 2.56 -29.50
C ARG A 180 -11.89 1.06 -29.64
N PHE A 181 -11.11 0.43 -30.53
CA PHE A 181 -11.16 -0.99 -30.81
C PHE A 181 -9.77 -1.55 -30.60
N MET A 182 -9.69 -2.71 -29.94
CA MET A 182 -8.45 -3.45 -29.80
C MET A 182 -8.50 -4.69 -30.67
N ASP A 183 -7.43 -4.96 -31.40
CA ASP A 183 -7.23 -6.27 -32.01
C ASP A 183 -6.78 -7.31 -30.97
N ALA A 184 -6.70 -8.57 -31.39
CA ALA A 184 -6.32 -9.68 -30.50
C ALA A 184 -4.93 -9.48 -29.86
N ASN A 185 -4.01 -8.83 -30.57
CA ASN A 185 -2.65 -8.63 -30.09
C ASN A 185 -2.57 -7.50 -29.05
N GLN A 186 -3.27 -6.40 -29.28
CA GLN A 186 -3.41 -5.30 -28.32
C GLN A 186 -4.11 -5.78 -27.04
N VAL A 187 -5.11 -6.65 -27.16
CA VAL A 187 -5.72 -7.31 -26.00
C VAL A 187 -4.68 -8.15 -25.25
N SER A 188 -3.89 -8.97 -25.96
CA SER A 188 -2.85 -9.80 -25.35
C SER A 188 -1.81 -8.95 -24.62
N LEU A 189 -1.24 -7.94 -25.27
CA LEU A 189 -0.27 -7.01 -24.67
C LEU A 189 -0.84 -6.34 -23.42
N ARG A 190 -2.08 -5.86 -23.48
CA ARG A 190 -2.70 -5.22 -22.31
C ARG A 190 -2.88 -6.21 -21.16
N SER A 191 -3.29 -7.46 -21.44
CA SER A 191 -3.37 -8.49 -20.41
C SER A 191 -2.01 -8.78 -19.77
N GLU A 192 -0.92 -8.78 -20.54
CA GLU A 192 0.44 -8.87 -19.99
C GLU A 192 0.80 -7.66 -19.13
N LEU A 193 0.46 -6.44 -19.57
CA LEU A 193 0.72 -5.22 -18.79
C LEU A 193 -0.06 -5.17 -17.49
N GLU A 194 -1.29 -5.70 -17.47
CA GLU A 194 -2.08 -5.81 -16.24
C GLU A 194 -1.49 -6.81 -15.26
N PHE A 195 -0.99 -7.93 -15.76
CA PHE A 195 -0.20 -8.86 -14.95
C PHE A 195 1.04 -8.17 -14.37
N CYS A 196 1.80 -7.45 -15.22
CA CYS A 196 3.00 -6.74 -14.80
C CYS A 196 2.71 -5.60 -13.83
N PHE A 197 1.55 -4.95 -13.95
CA PHE A 197 1.08 -3.95 -13.00
C PHE A 197 0.83 -4.55 -11.62
N ALA A 198 0.14 -5.69 -11.56
CA ALA A 198 -0.08 -6.39 -10.30
C ALA A 198 1.23 -6.89 -9.69
N GLU A 199 2.14 -7.42 -10.50
CA GLU A 199 3.48 -7.84 -10.06
C GLU A 199 4.31 -6.65 -9.53
N ALA A 200 4.30 -5.52 -10.23
CA ALA A 200 4.98 -4.30 -9.82
C ALA A 200 4.41 -3.77 -8.49
N ALA A 201 3.09 -3.77 -8.32
CA ALA A 201 2.43 -3.34 -7.10
C ALA A 201 2.76 -4.25 -5.91
N LEU A 202 2.88 -5.57 -6.10
CA LEU A 202 3.32 -6.50 -5.06
C LEU A 202 4.79 -6.29 -4.66
N ASN A 203 5.64 -5.85 -5.59
CA ASN A 203 7.07 -5.68 -5.34
C ASN A 203 7.46 -4.30 -4.82
N ILE A 204 6.85 -3.23 -5.34
CA ILE A 204 7.13 -1.84 -4.98
C ILE A 204 6.20 -1.37 -3.85
N GLY A 205 4.94 -1.81 -3.87
CA GLY A 205 3.92 -1.44 -2.89
C GLY A 205 2.99 -0.32 -3.35
N PRO A 206 2.17 0.23 -2.44
CA PRO A 206 1.15 1.21 -2.77
C PRO A 206 1.67 2.53 -3.34
N ASP A 207 2.92 2.94 -3.06
CA ASP A 207 3.51 4.13 -3.68
C ASP A 207 3.45 4.05 -5.22
N PHE A 208 3.72 2.87 -5.80
CA PHE A 208 3.59 2.64 -7.25
C PHE A 208 2.15 2.78 -7.75
N LEU A 209 1.16 2.33 -6.97
CA LEU A 209 -0.25 2.48 -7.33
C LEU A 209 -0.67 3.96 -7.34
N SER A 210 -0.26 4.72 -6.32
CA SER A 210 -0.50 6.17 -6.27
C SER A 210 0.14 6.88 -7.47
N ASP A 211 1.38 6.53 -7.80
CA ASP A 211 2.09 7.11 -8.93
C ASP A 211 1.39 6.82 -10.27
N MET A 212 0.94 5.58 -10.50
CA MET A 212 0.22 5.18 -11.71
C MET A 212 -1.18 5.78 -11.83
N LEU A 213 -1.89 5.95 -10.71
CA LEU A 213 -3.27 6.43 -10.71
C LEU A 213 -3.38 7.96 -10.68
N LEU A 214 -2.49 8.64 -9.95
CA LEU A 214 -2.62 10.06 -9.60
C LEU A 214 -1.47 10.92 -10.12
N HIS A 215 -0.25 10.39 -10.17
CA HIS A 215 0.96 11.18 -10.43
C HIS A 215 1.70 10.74 -11.71
N HIS A 216 0.97 10.29 -12.72
CA HIS A 216 1.55 9.70 -13.93
C HIS A 216 2.43 10.66 -14.75
N ASP A 217 2.15 11.97 -14.69
CA ASP A 217 2.93 12.98 -15.42
C ASP A 217 4.26 13.32 -14.74
N THR A 218 4.41 12.98 -13.46
CA THR A 218 5.54 13.40 -12.63
C THR A 218 6.37 12.24 -12.07
N SER A 219 5.91 11.00 -12.24
CA SER A 219 6.54 9.79 -11.70
C SER A 219 7.13 8.90 -12.79
N ASP A 220 8.14 8.12 -12.42
CA ASP A 220 8.75 7.10 -13.29
C ASP A 220 7.97 5.78 -13.31
N ALA A 221 6.72 5.76 -12.83
CA ALA A 221 5.95 4.52 -12.67
C ALA A 221 5.64 3.83 -14.01
N GLY A 222 5.46 4.59 -15.10
CA GLY A 222 5.35 4.01 -16.44
C GLY A 222 6.61 3.25 -16.85
N THR A 223 7.79 3.78 -16.52
CA THR A 223 9.07 3.11 -16.76
C THR A 223 9.21 1.86 -15.88
N ALA A 224 8.80 1.95 -14.61
CA ALA A 224 8.78 0.79 -13.71
C ALA A 224 7.90 -0.33 -14.28
N LEU A 225 6.67 0.00 -14.74
CA LEU A 225 5.78 -0.97 -15.38
C LEU A 225 6.43 -1.65 -16.60
N LEU A 226 7.12 -0.89 -17.45
CA LEU A 226 7.81 -1.45 -18.61
C LEU A 226 9.02 -2.32 -18.23
N ASN A 227 9.67 -2.08 -17.09
CA ASN A 227 10.71 -2.96 -16.58
C ASN A 227 10.12 -4.31 -16.11
N TYR A 228 8.98 -4.29 -15.42
CA TYR A 228 8.27 -5.54 -15.09
C TYR A 228 7.76 -6.23 -16.36
N TYR A 229 7.32 -5.48 -17.36
CA TYR A 229 6.96 -6.01 -18.67
C TYR A 229 8.12 -6.73 -19.35
N HIS A 230 9.31 -6.12 -19.34
CA HIS A 230 10.53 -6.75 -19.87
C HIS A 230 10.86 -8.07 -19.16
N ASP A 231 10.66 -8.11 -17.84
CA ASP A 231 11.04 -9.25 -17.01
C ASP A 231 10.03 -10.41 -17.09
N TYR A 232 8.75 -10.08 -17.04
CA TYR A 232 7.65 -11.05 -16.88
C TYR A 232 6.78 -11.23 -18.12
N GLY A 233 6.94 -10.38 -19.14
CA GLY A 233 6.31 -10.58 -20.44
C GLY A 233 6.66 -11.96 -21.01
N THR A 234 5.65 -12.60 -21.59
CA THR A 234 5.75 -13.95 -22.14
C THR A 234 5.72 -13.98 -23.66
N HIS A 235 5.15 -12.94 -24.28
CA HIS A 235 5.12 -12.79 -25.72
C HIS A 235 6.46 -12.28 -26.25
N ASP A 236 7.10 -13.10 -27.08
CA ASP A 236 8.20 -12.66 -27.93
C ASP A 236 7.58 -12.11 -29.22
N TRP A 237 7.61 -10.79 -29.38
CA TRP A 237 7.01 -10.14 -30.55
C TRP A 237 7.99 -10.22 -31.72
N ASP A 238 7.71 -11.11 -32.68
CA ASP A 238 8.48 -11.24 -33.92
C ASP A 238 8.56 -9.89 -34.66
N TRP A 239 9.77 -9.40 -34.94
CA TRP A 239 9.94 -8.16 -35.70
C TRP A 239 10.11 -8.41 -37.21
N PRO A 240 9.40 -7.66 -38.08
CA PRO A 240 8.38 -6.66 -37.80
C PRO A 240 7.07 -7.26 -37.24
N CYS A 241 6.61 -6.67 -36.12
CA CYS A 241 5.47 -7.13 -35.33
C CYS A 241 4.16 -6.76 -36.01
N TRP A 242 3.92 -7.24 -37.22
CA TRP A 242 2.73 -7.05 -38.07
C TRP A 242 2.89 -5.98 -39.17
N GLY A 243 2.55 -6.45 -40.37
CA GLY A 243 2.43 -5.67 -41.61
C GLY A 243 3.71 -5.05 -42.14
N LYS A 244 3.71 -4.80 -43.46
CA LYS A 244 4.73 -3.98 -44.12
C LYS A 244 4.29 -2.50 -44.17
N GLY A 245 3.19 -2.14 -43.49
CA GLY A 245 2.55 -0.84 -43.54
C GLY A 245 3.10 0.13 -42.50
N LYS A 246 3.24 1.41 -42.88
CA LYS A 246 3.47 2.50 -41.92
C LYS A 246 2.21 2.70 -41.07
N GLY A 247 2.36 2.68 -39.74
CA GLY A 247 1.31 3.07 -38.79
C GLY A 247 0.58 1.91 -38.09
N GLU A 248 1.07 0.68 -38.22
CA GLU A 248 0.57 -0.45 -37.42
C GLU A 248 1.08 -0.37 -35.97
N PHE A 249 0.32 -0.92 -35.02
CA PHE A 249 0.63 -0.83 -33.60
C PHE A 249 1.89 -1.63 -33.29
N GLU A 250 2.93 -0.94 -32.80
CA GLU A 250 4.16 -1.59 -32.33
C GLU A 250 4.12 -1.73 -30.81
N PRO A 251 4.34 -2.93 -30.24
CA PRO A 251 4.44 -3.12 -28.81
C PRO A 251 5.65 -2.33 -28.24
N PRO A 252 5.61 -1.93 -26.96
CA PRO A 252 6.69 -1.19 -26.34
C PRO A 252 7.98 -2.01 -26.39
N ARG A 253 9.03 -1.43 -26.98
CA ARG A 253 10.35 -2.05 -27.02
C ARG A 253 11.10 -1.69 -25.75
N THR A 254 11.40 -2.70 -24.95
CA THR A 254 12.17 -2.55 -23.73
C THR A 254 13.57 -3.11 -23.95
N GLN A 255 14.60 -2.37 -23.51
CA GLN A 255 15.98 -2.84 -23.51
C GLN A 255 16.46 -2.88 -22.07
N GLY A 256 16.73 -4.09 -21.58
CA GLY A 256 17.26 -4.34 -20.25
C GLY A 256 18.59 -5.10 -20.31
N PRO A 257 19.35 -5.15 -19.20
CA PRO A 257 20.54 -5.99 -19.13
C PRO A 257 20.17 -7.44 -19.43
N HIS A 258 20.98 -8.12 -20.24
CA HIS A 258 20.77 -9.52 -20.58
C HIS A 258 20.76 -10.36 -19.28
N LYS A 259 19.65 -11.05 -19.03
CA LYS A 259 19.47 -11.93 -17.87
C LYS A 259 19.72 -13.38 -18.27
N GLU A 260 20.44 -14.12 -17.44
CA GLU A 260 20.72 -15.54 -17.70
C GLU A 260 19.42 -16.36 -17.74
N PRO A 261 19.32 -17.38 -18.62
CA PRO A 261 18.18 -18.30 -18.63
C PRO A 261 17.99 -18.94 -17.25
N GLY A 262 16.80 -18.82 -16.67
CA GLY A 262 16.49 -19.31 -15.31
C GLY A 262 16.74 -18.31 -14.17
N SER A 263 17.24 -17.11 -14.47
CA SER A 263 17.32 -16.01 -13.48
C SER A 263 15.99 -15.27 -13.26
N LYS A 264 14.92 -15.65 -13.98
CA LYS A 264 13.56 -15.16 -13.73
C LYS A 264 13.10 -15.69 -12.38
N GLY A 265 13.05 -14.80 -11.38
CA GLY A 265 12.45 -15.11 -10.09
C GLY A 265 10.98 -15.49 -10.26
N GLN A 266 10.46 -16.33 -9.37
CA GLN A 266 9.04 -16.68 -9.36
C GLN A 266 8.19 -15.41 -9.17
N SER A 267 7.14 -15.25 -9.97
CA SER A 267 6.21 -14.12 -9.86
C SER A 267 5.46 -14.17 -8.54
N LEU A 268 5.41 -13.04 -7.83
CA LEU A 268 4.63 -12.89 -6.61
C LEU A 268 3.13 -12.99 -6.91
N PHE A 269 2.67 -12.42 -8.02
CA PHE A 269 1.26 -12.45 -8.40
C PHE A 269 0.80 -13.87 -8.75
N THR A 270 1.58 -14.61 -9.53
CA THR A 270 1.29 -16.03 -9.82
C THR A 270 1.28 -16.85 -8.53
N ALA A 271 2.29 -16.71 -7.66
CA ALA A 271 2.33 -17.42 -6.39
C ALA A 271 1.13 -17.09 -5.48
N MET A 272 0.68 -15.83 -5.48
CA MET A 272 -0.53 -15.42 -4.76
C MET A 272 -1.77 -16.12 -5.30
N LEU A 273 -1.95 -16.18 -6.62
CA LEU A 273 -3.10 -16.86 -7.24
C LEU A 273 -3.05 -18.38 -7.03
N GLU A 274 -1.88 -19.00 -7.15
CA GLU A 274 -1.67 -20.44 -6.83
C GLU A 274 -2.04 -20.72 -5.38
N ARG A 275 -1.57 -19.89 -4.44
CA ARG A 275 -1.89 -20.04 -3.03
C ARG A 275 -3.39 -19.90 -2.75
N MET A 276 -4.05 -18.93 -3.39
CA MET A 276 -5.50 -18.77 -3.29
C MET A 276 -6.24 -19.97 -3.88
N ALA A 277 -5.79 -20.50 -5.02
CA ALA A 277 -6.35 -21.69 -5.66
C ALA A 277 -6.33 -22.90 -4.72
N GLU A 278 -5.21 -23.13 -4.03
CA GLU A 278 -5.07 -24.18 -3.01
C GLU A 278 -6.07 -23.99 -1.86
N LEU A 279 -6.17 -22.78 -1.32
CA LEU A 279 -7.02 -22.48 -0.16
C LEU A 279 -8.51 -22.55 -0.49
N ILE A 280 -8.91 -22.16 -1.70
CA ILE A 280 -10.30 -22.17 -2.18
C ILE A 280 -10.67 -23.54 -2.79
N LYS A 281 -9.66 -24.38 -3.08
CA LYS A 281 -9.78 -25.67 -3.77
C LYS A 281 -10.43 -25.55 -5.15
N CYS A 282 -9.87 -24.65 -5.96
CA CYS A 282 -10.26 -24.47 -7.36
C CYS A 282 -9.03 -24.41 -8.27
N PRO A 283 -9.19 -24.54 -9.60
CA PRO A 283 -8.13 -24.23 -10.56
C PRO A 283 -7.69 -22.76 -10.46
N VAL A 284 -6.45 -22.45 -10.86
CA VAL A 284 -5.86 -21.10 -10.76
C VAL A 284 -6.62 -20.11 -11.64
N GLU A 285 -7.02 -20.54 -12.82
CA GLU A 285 -7.82 -19.79 -13.79
C GLU A 285 -9.19 -19.34 -13.24
N ASP A 286 -9.76 -20.08 -12.30
CA ASP A 286 -11.07 -19.80 -11.72
C ASP A 286 -11.00 -18.87 -10.50
N VAL A 287 -9.82 -18.68 -9.90
CA VAL A 287 -9.65 -17.95 -8.63
C VAL A 287 -10.25 -16.55 -8.73
N ARG A 288 -9.91 -15.82 -9.80
CA ARG A 288 -10.33 -14.44 -10.01
C ARG A 288 -11.85 -14.31 -10.05
N ALA A 289 -12.48 -15.09 -10.93
CA ALA A 289 -13.93 -15.08 -11.11
C ALA A 289 -14.66 -15.46 -9.82
N ARG A 290 -14.14 -16.45 -9.06
CA ARG A 290 -14.73 -16.86 -7.78
C ARG A 290 -14.63 -15.78 -6.72
N ILE A 291 -13.48 -15.12 -6.59
CA ILE A 291 -13.31 -14.04 -5.60
C ILE A 291 -14.21 -12.87 -5.93
N GLU A 292 -14.24 -12.44 -7.20
CA GLU A 292 -15.13 -11.38 -7.66
C GLU A 292 -16.58 -11.72 -7.35
N GLN A 293 -17.05 -12.92 -7.72
CA GLN A 293 -18.41 -13.37 -7.43
C GLN A 293 -18.72 -13.44 -5.92
N ASN A 294 -17.77 -13.90 -5.10
CA ASN A 294 -17.97 -14.05 -3.65
C ASN A 294 -17.98 -12.70 -2.91
N THR A 295 -17.41 -11.66 -3.50
CA THR A 295 -17.25 -10.33 -2.87
C THR A 295 -18.18 -9.28 -3.48
N ASP A 296 -18.88 -9.62 -4.57
CA ASP A 296 -19.92 -8.80 -5.20
C ASP A 296 -21.14 -8.62 -4.28
N ALA A 297 -21.58 -9.68 -3.60
CA ALA A 297 -22.77 -9.65 -2.77
C ALA A 297 -22.50 -9.02 -1.38
N LYS A 298 -23.27 -8.01 -0.99
CA LYS A 298 -23.15 -7.27 0.31
C LYS A 298 -23.18 -8.12 1.59
N GLY A 299 -23.59 -9.39 1.52
CA GLY A 299 -23.73 -10.29 2.66
C GLY A 299 -22.56 -11.25 2.88
N HIS A 300 -21.46 -11.11 2.13
CA HIS A 300 -20.28 -11.97 2.31
C HIS A 300 -19.56 -11.68 3.64
N SER A 301 -18.80 -12.66 4.14
CA SER A 301 -18.16 -12.59 5.46
C SER A 301 -17.09 -11.50 5.60
N LEU A 302 -16.60 -10.94 4.49
CA LEU A 302 -15.60 -9.86 4.50
C LEU A 302 -16.22 -8.46 4.28
N ALA A 303 -17.54 -8.38 4.13
CA ALA A 303 -18.25 -7.12 3.96
C ALA A 303 -18.15 -6.27 5.23
N TYR A 304 -18.04 -4.94 5.08
CA TYR A 304 -18.04 -3.97 6.18
C TYR A 304 -17.04 -4.31 7.28
N LEU A 305 -15.85 -4.76 6.88
CA LEU A 305 -14.76 -5.13 7.77
C LEU A 305 -14.54 -4.07 8.86
N ASP A 306 -14.62 -4.51 10.11
CA ASP A 306 -14.41 -3.67 11.29
C ASP A 306 -12.92 -3.59 11.67
N LEU A 307 -12.61 -2.84 12.74
CA LEU A 307 -11.22 -2.64 13.17
C LEU A 307 -10.58 -3.92 13.71
N GLU A 308 -11.35 -4.82 14.34
CA GLU A 308 -10.86 -6.10 14.83
C GLU A 308 -10.55 -7.04 13.67
N GLY A 309 -11.47 -7.17 12.72
CA GLY A 309 -11.28 -7.90 11.49
C GLY A 309 -10.08 -7.39 10.71
N LYS A 310 -9.94 -6.07 10.56
CA LYS A 310 -8.73 -5.48 9.96
C LYS A 310 -7.47 -5.93 10.68
N ALA A 311 -7.42 -5.84 12.01
CA ALA A 311 -6.27 -6.27 12.79
C ALA A 311 -5.94 -7.76 12.59
N ARG A 312 -6.95 -8.64 12.47
CA ARG A 312 -6.77 -10.06 12.16
C ARG A 312 -6.19 -10.27 10.76
N LEU A 313 -6.73 -9.57 9.76
CA LEU A 313 -6.18 -9.62 8.40
C LEU A 313 -4.71 -9.17 8.37
N MET A 314 -4.38 -8.10 9.10
CA MET A 314 -3.01 -7.62 9.22
C MET A 314 -2.07 -8.65 9.85
N GLN A 315 -2.57 -9.56 10.70
CA GLN A 315 -1.81 -10.68 11.25
C GLN A 315 -1.69 -11.88 10.29
N GLY A 316 -2.34 -11.82 9.12
CA GLY A 316 -2.37 -12.90 8.14
C GLY A 316 -3.41 -13.98 8.41
N LEU A 317 -4.42 -13.69 9.24
CA LEU A 317 -5.45 -14.63 9.67
C LEU A 317 -6.81 -14.36 9.01
N ASN A 318 -7.64 -15.39 8.90
CA ASN A 318 -9.04 -15.28 8.49
C ASN A 318 -9.91 -14.62 9.58
N LEU A 319 -11.08 -14.11 9.17
CA LEU A 319 -12.07 -13.54 10.09
C LEU A 319 -12.80 -14.62 10.90
N GLU A 320 -13.09 -15.75 10.28
CA GLU A 320 -13.73 -16.88 10.95
C GLU A 320 -12.76 -17.50 11.97
N PHE A 321 -13.18 -17.57 13.23
CA PHE A 321 -12.50 -18.39 14.24
C PHE A 321 -12.65 -19.85 13.80
N VAL A 322 -11.54 -20.56 13.57
CA VAL A 322 -11.55 -22.03 13.67
C VAL A 322 -11.71 -22.34 15.16
N GLY A 323 -12.95 -22.29 15.63
CA GLY A 323 -13.33 -22.33 17.03
C GLY A 323 -14.36 -23.42 17.31
N ASP A 324 -14.17 -24.61 16.75
CA ASP A 324 -14.67 -25.84 17.38
C ASP A 324 -13.53 -26.41 18.25
N GLY A 325 -13.42 -25.84 19.44
CA GLY A 325 -12.46 -26.22 20.47
C GLY A 325 -12.50 -25.20 21.59
N GLN A 326 -13.23 -25.52 22.66
CA GLN A 326 -13.41 -24.69 23.85
C GLN A 326 -12.10 -24.03 24.31
N PRO A 327 -12.11 -22.75 24.72
CA PRO A 327 -10.95 -22.14 25.35
C PRO A 327 -10.78 -22.73 26.75
N ASP A 328 -9.65 -23.42 26.95
CA ASP A 328 -9.17 -23.77 28.29
C ASP A 328 -8.91 -22.46 29.04
N SER A 329 -9.66 -22.23 30.12
CA SER A 329 -9.71 -20.98 30.87
C SER A 329 -8.51 -20.81 31.83
N SER A 330 -7.33 -21.26 31.41
CA SER A 330 -6.10 -21.06 32.17
C SER A 330 -5.04 -20.48 31.25
N ILE A 331 -4.34 -19.46 31.75
CA ILE A 331 -3.24 -18.72 31.10
C ILE A 331 -3.71 -17.53 30.26
N ILE A 332 -4.20 -16.47 30.91
CA ILE A 332 -3.64 -15.12 30.71
C ILE A 332 -3.65 -14.41 32.07
N THR A 333 -2.51 -14.42 32.75
CA THR A 333 -2.16 -13.42 33.76
C THR A 333 -0.74 -12.99 33.44
N HIS A 334 -0.52 -11.67 33.40
CA HIS A 334 0.71 -10.94 33.04
C HIS A 334 0.92 -10.64 31.56
N LEU A 335 0.49 -9.44 31.15
CA LEU A 335 1.36 -8.37 30.68
C LEU A 335 0.67 -7.01 30.86
#